data_AF-A0A099YCP3-F1
#
_entry.id   AF-A0A099YCP3-F1
#
_cell.length_a   1.000
_cell.length_b   1.000
_cell.length_c   1.000
_cell.angle_alpha   90.00
_cell.angle_beta   90.00
_cell.angle_gamma   90.00
#
_symmetry.space_group_name_H-M   'P 1'
#
loop_
_entity.id
_entity.type
_entity.pdbx_description
1 polymer ?
#
loop_
_entity_poly.entity_id
_entity_poly.type
_entity_poly.pdbx_seq_one_letter_code
_entity_poly.pdbx_strand_id
1 'polypeptide(L)'
;MSNNQMISTAADRVRSLSDSIAQGLEVGQRYVALLNQLTSTKDPKELLAATEKLEGLSLENAFVKFPQHYQLADYYLLLMARMLELNNESGLTIEENDIHHQLLAKISPMEDQERFTFEIDPRNGGAFFAEQHHHEPLFYLNLKHQILKFSNRALVDFFIVRQTQKFSDLDLQAVVQPMIKFALLLEKQLDFVIDLGILETGNGARFRLQKPDLPLTIIDRLFVKTTDTDYMLLSLPQNNGAELRLDQNVRLQLAFDPDDYSQEWSFRVLDSEERVSFFDVLLHYPLVREWYLDNREFLAVRTDAMIFAADEPENLTMTTPDQPASQIEQPTADLVETKEAEEKED
;
A
#
# COMPACT_ATOMS: atom_id res chain seq x y z
N MET A 1 25.30 51.18 -1.77
CA MET A 1 25.48 50.15 -2.82
C MET A 1 24.15 50.05 -3.56
N SER A 2 24.10 50.52 -4.81
CA SER A 2 22.83 50.68 -5.54
C SER A 2 22.42 49.38 -6.23
N ASN A 3 21.14 49.05 -6.04
CA ASN A 3 20.38 48.08 -6.82
C ASN A 3 20.49 48.38 -8.32
N ASN A 4 21.12 47.49 -9.07
CA ASN A 4 21.13 47.52 -10.52
C ASN A 4 19.85 46.81 -11.00
N GLN A 5 18.73 47.53 -11.05
CA GLN A 5 17.55 47.06 -11.78
C GLN A 5 17.90 47.09 -13.27
N MET A 6 18.20 45.93 -13.86
CA MET A 6 18.34 45.82 -15.31
C MET A 6 17.01 46.23 -15.96
N ILE A 7 17.04 47.34 -16.70
CA ILE A 7 15.92 47.78 -17.53
C ILE A 7 15.81 46.80 -18.71
N SER A 8 14.86 45.87 -18.63
CA SER A 8 14.55 44.94 -19.72
C SER A 8 14.04 45.71 -20.94
N THR A 9 14.77 45.64 -22.07
CA THR A 9 14.38 46.34 -23.31
C THR A 9 13.21 45.63 -24.00
N ALA A 10 12.53 46.31 -24.93
CA ALA A 10 11.48 45.68 -25.74
C ALA A 10 11.99 44.45 -26.51
N ALA A 11 13.22 44.50 -27.01
CA ALA A 11 13.86 43.37 -27.69
C ALA A 11 14.11 42.19 -26.73
N ASP A 12 14.52 42.45 -25.49
CA ASP A 12 14.74 41.40 -24.49
C ASP A 12 13.43 40.72 -24.08
N ARG A 13 12.33 41.49 -24.00
CA ARG A 13 10.99 40.93 -23.74
C ARG A 13 10.50 40.05 -24.87
N VAL A 14 10.67 40.48 -26.12
CA VAL A 14 10.28 39.68 -27.30
C VAL A 14 11.13 38.41 -27.40
N ARG A 15 12.44 38.51 -27.14
CA ARG A 15 13.34 37.35 -27.14
C ARG A 15 12.97 36.36 -26.04
N SER A 16 12.78 36.83 -24.81
CA SER A 16 12.37 35.97 -23.69
C SER A 16 11.04 35.26 -23.94
N LEU A 17 10.05 35.95 -24.55
CA LEU A 17 8.80 35.33 -24.96
C LEU A 17 9.02 34.27 -26.05
N SER A 18 9.79 34.59 -27.09
CA SER A 18 10.10 33.68 -28.19
C SER A 18 10.82 32.42 -27.69
N ASP A 19 11.82 32.58 -26.83
CA ASP A 19 12.60 31.48 -26.26
C ASP A 19 11.70 30.58 -25.39
N SER A 20 10.81 31.17 -24.58
CA SER A 20 9.90 30.38 -23.75
C SER A 20 8.84 29.62 -24.56
N ILE A 21 8.34 30.21 -25.66
CA ILE A 21 7.43 29.52 -26.58
C ILE A 21 8.17 28.37 -27.26
N ALA A 22 9.39 28.60 -27.75
CA ALA A 22 10.20 27.56 -28.39
C ALA A 22 10.46 26.39 -27.42
N GLN A 23 10.82 26.69 -26.17
CA GLN A 23 11.00 25.69 -25.12
C GLN A 23 9.72 24.90 -24.84
N GLY A 24 8.57 25.59 -24.75
CA GLY A 24 7.28 24.93 -24.55
C GLY A 24 6.93 23.99 -25.72
N LEU A 25 7.15 24.43 -26.96
CA LEU A 25 6.93 23.57 -28.13
C LEU A 25 7.84 22.33 -28.11
N GLU A 26 9.10 22.48 -27.71
CA GLU A 26 10.04 21.36 -27.59
C GLU A 26 9.61 20.36 -26.52
N VAL A 27 9.17 20.83 -25.34
CA VAL A 27 8.60 19.98 -24.28
C VAL A 27 7.38 19.22 -24.80
N GLY A 28 6.49 19.88 -25.55
CA GLY A 28 5.33 19.24 -26.18
C GLY A 28 5.70 18.15 -27.17
N GLN A 29 6.69 18.40 -28.02
CA GLN A 29 7.20 17.40 -28.96
C GLN A 29 7.77 16.18 -28.23
N ARG A 30 8.54 16.40 -27.15
CA ARG A 30 9.09 15.32 -26.33
C ARG A 30 7.98 14.52 -25.63
N TYR A 31 6.97 15.21 -25.08
CA TYR A 31 5.80 14.58 -24.47
C TYR A 31 5.08 13.65 -25.46
N VAL A 32 4.74 14.15 -26.65
CA VAL A 32 4.08 13.35 -27.70
C VAL A 32 4.95 12.18 -28.15
N ALA A 33 6.26 12.37 -28.28
CA ALA A 33 7.18 11.30 -28.65
C ALA A 33 7.20 10.18 -27.59
N LEU A 34 7.19 10.53 -26.31
CA LEU A 34 7.14 9.54 -25.21
C LEU A 34 5.79 8.80 -25.18
N LEU A 35 4.67 9.48 -25.40
CA LEU A 35 3.37 8.81 -25.52
C LEU A 35 3.30 7.85 -26.71
N ASN A 36 3.84 8.26 -27.86
CA ASN A 36 3.94 7.40 -29.03
C ASN A 36 4.83 6.17 -28.74
N GLN A 37 5.93 6.35 -28.00
CA GLN A 37 6.76 5.24 -27.59
C GLN A 37 6.00 4.28 -26.66
N LEU A 38 5.30 4.80 -25.66
CA LEU A 38 4.50 4.02 -24.70
C LEU A 38 3.43 3.17 -25.40
N THR A 39 2.80 3.71 -26.44
CA THR A 39 1.72 3.03 -27.18
C THR A 39 2.21 2.09 -28.29
N SER A 40 3.37 2.34 -28.89
CA SER A 40 3.83 1.59 -30.08
C SER A 40 4.97 0.61 -29.83
N THR A 41 5.76 0.79 -28.76
CA THR A 41 6.85 -0.13 -28.46
C THR A 41 6.32 -1.52 -28.07
N LYS A 42 7.13 -2.52 -28.37
CA LYS A 42 6.93 -3.91 -27.95
C LYS A 42 7.99 -4.38 -26.95
N ASP A 43 8.98 -3.52 -26.67
CA ASP A 43 10.04 -3.81 -25.70
C ASP A 43 9.61 -3.28 -24.32
N PRO A 44 9.43 -4.16 -23.31
CA PRO A 44 9.13 -3.77 -21.94
C PRO A 44 10.10 -2.73 -21.37
N LYS A 45 11.39 -2.80 -21.72
CA LYS A 45 12.41 -1.88 -21.19
C LYS A 45 12.26 -0.49 -21.79
N GLU A 46 11.93 -0.42 -23.08
CA GLU A 46 11.59 0.86 -23.72
C GLU A 46 10.28 1.44 -23.18
N LEU A 47 9.32 0.59 -22.84
CA LEU A 47 8.06 0.98 -22.23
C LEU A 47 8.29 1.60 -20.84
N LEU A 48 9.02 0.91 -19.96
CA LEU A 48 9.40 1.42 -18.64
C LEU A 48 10.16 2.74 -18.75
N ALA A 49 11.19 2.79 -19.61
CA ALA A 49 12.01 3.99 -19.78
C ALA A 49 11.22 5.19 -20.33
N ALA A 50 10.17 4.96 -21.13
CA ALA A 50 9.27 6.01 -21.57
C ALA A 50 8.39 6.51 -20.41
N THR A 51 7.84 5.60 -19.61
CA THR A 51 7.04 5.94 -18.41
C THR A 51 7.85 6.72 -17.38
N GLU A 52 9.07 6.31 -17.05
CA GLU A 52 9.95 7.04 -16.12
C GLU A 52 10.28 8.46 -16.62
N LYS A 53 10.47 8.62 -17.94
CA LYS A 53 10.71 9.95 -18.53
C LYS A 53 9.45 10.82 -18.50
N LEU A 54 8.27 10.24 -18.68
CA LEU A 54 6.99 10.96 -18.55
C LEU A 54 6.74 11.38 -17.09
N GLU A 55 7.07 10.52 -16.12
CA GLU A 55 7.00 10.85 -14.70
C GLU A 55 7.87 12.06 -14.33
N GLY A 56 9.07 12.16 -14.90
CA GLY A 56 9.97 13.30 -14.68
C GLY A 56 9.69 14.54 -15.53
N LEU A 57 8.73 14.51 -16.44
CA LEU A 57 8.49 15.60 -17.39
C LEU A 57 7.47 16.60 -16.83
N SER A 58 7.93 17.82 -16.52
CA SER A 58 7.02 18.92 -16.22
C SER A 58 6.52 19.59 -17.51
N LEU A 59 5.20 19.59 -17.70
CA LEU A 59 4.51 20.33 -18.75
C LEU A 59 4.23 21.80 -18.36
N GLU A 60 4.57 22.20 -17.14
CA GLU A 60 4.38 23.58 -16.70
C GLU A 60 5.34 24.52 -17.42
N ASN A 61 4.79 25.48 -18.17
CA ASN A 61 5.56 26.55 -18.81
C ASN A 61 4.83 27.88 -18.62
N ALA A 62 5.58 28.95 -18.33
CA ALA A 62 5.04 30.27 -18.04
C ALA A 62 4.23 30.87 -19.23
N PHE A 63 4.50 30.43 -20.46
CA PHE A 63 3.93 31.01 -21.68
C PHE A 63 3.20 29.99 -22.57
N VAL A 64 3.39 28.69 -22.36
CA VAL A 64 2.72 27.63 -23.11
C VAL A 64 1.86 26.80 -22.17
N LYS A 65 0.55 26.82 -22.39
CA LYS A 65 -0.38 25.92 -21.71
C LYS A 65 -0.66 24.75 -22.61
N PHE A 66 -0.28 23.56 -22.16
CA PHE A 66 -0.74 22.35 -22.82
C PHE A 66 -2.24 22.16 -22.51
N PRO A 67 -3.03 21.74 -23.50
CA PRO A 67 -4.44 21.40 -23.31
C PRO A 67 -4.55 20.07 -22.52
N GLN A 68 -5.54 19.25 -22.81
CA GLN A 68 -5.72 17.94 -22.20
C GLN A 68 -4.42 17.11 -22.27
N HIS A 69 -3.99 16.63 -21.11
CA HIS A 69 -2.80 15.79 -20.94
C HIS A 69 -3.03 14.83 -19.79
N TYR A 70 -2.36 13.69 -19.85
CA TYR A 70 -2.43 12.66 -18.84
C TYR A 70 -1.72 13.13 -17.56
N GLN A 71 -2.27 12.72 -16.43
CA GLN A 71 -1.70 12.94 -15.12
C GLN A 71 -0.64 11.87 -14.81
N LEU A 72 0.14 12.08 -13.75
CA LEU A 72 1.19 11.13 -13.37
C LEU A 72 0.64 9.72 -13.13
N ALA A 73 -0.52 9.61 -12.47
CA ALA A 73 -1.22 8.35 -12.23
C ALA A 73 -1.57 7.59 -13.52
N ASP A 74 -1.94 8.31 -14.58
CA ASP A 74 -2.33 7.73 -15.85
C ASP A 74 -1.14 7.02 -16.53
N TYR A 75 0.08 7.54 -16.38
CA TYR A 75 1.28 6.89 -16.94
C TYR A 75 1.56 5.53 -16.28
N TYR A 76 1.34 5.41 -14.97
CA TYR A 76 1.45 4.14 -14.24
C TYR A 76 0.40 3.15 -14.73
N LEU A 77 -0.85 3.60 -14.89
CA LEU A 77 -1.94 2.75 -15.38
C LEU A 77 -1.72 2.30 -16.83
N LEU A 78 -1.24 3.21 -17.69
CA LEU A 78 -0.88 2.90 -19.07
C LEU A 78 0.27 1.88 -19.15
N LEU A 79 1.31 2.02 -18.30
CA LEU A 79 2.38 1.02 -18.19
C LEU A 79 1.80 -0.35 -17.84
N MET A 80 0.95 -0.42 -16.82
CA MET A 80 0.32 -1.68 -16.39
C MET A 80 -0.50 -2.32 -17.50
N ALA A 81 -1.41 -1.57 -18.12
CA ALA A 81 -2.26 -2.09 -19.20
C ALA A 81 -1.44 -2.52 -20.42
N ARG A 82 -0.43 -1.74 -20.82
CA ARG A 82 0.44 -2.08 -21.96
C ARG A 82 1.30 -3.32 -21.68
N MET A 83 1.82 -3.47 -20.46
CA MET A 83 2.56 -4.67 -20.07
C MET A 83 1.68 -5.93 -20.16
N LEU A 84 0.43 -5.85 -19.68
CA LEU A 84 -0.53 -6.96 -19.78
C LEU A 84 -0.89 -7.24 -21.25
N GLU A 85 -1.22 -6.21 -22.03
CA GLU A 85 -1.59 -6.33 -23.45
C GLU A 85 -0.48 -6.97 -24.28
N LEU A 86 0.77 -6.52 -24.13
CA LEU A 86 1.93 -7.07 -24.85
C LEU A 86 2.16 -8.55 -24.56
N ASN A 87 1.70 -9.03 -23.40
CA ASN A 87 1.81 -10.41 -22.98
C ASN A 87 0.51 -11.22 -23.17
N ASN A 88 -0.51 -10.64 -23.82
CA ASN A 88 -1.84 -11.22 -24.05
C ASN A 88 -2.57 -11.61 -22.76
N GLU A 89 -2.29 -10.89 -21.67
CA GLU A 89 -3.01 -11.04 -20.41
C GLU A 89 -4.29 -10.18 -20.47
N SER A 90 -5.44 -10.81 -20.22
CA SER A 90 -6.75 -10.16 -20.24
C SER A 90 -7.27 -9.91 -18.83
N GLY A 91 -8.42 -9.26 -18.71
CA GLY A 91 -9.10 -9.02 -17.43
C GLY A 91 -8.97 -7.61 -16.90
N LEU A 92 -8.01 -6.81 -17.39
CA LEU A 92 -7.92 -5.37 -17.14
C LEU A 92 -8.14 -4.59 -18.44
N THR A 93 -9.01 -3.58 -18.38
CA THR A 93 -9.21 -2.59 -19.45
C THR A 93 -9.14 -1.19 -18.86
N ILE A 94 -8.88 -0.19 -19.70
CA ILE A 94 -8.87 1.22 -19.29
C ILE A 94 -10.09 1.91 -19.88
N GLU A 95 -10.73 2.76 -19.07
CA GLU A 95 -11.63 3.80 -19.54
C GLU A 95 -11.11 5.19 -19.16
N GLU A 96 -11.56 6.20 -19.89
CA GLU A 96 -11.32 7.60 -19.54
C GLU A 96 -12.57 8.17 -18.86
N ASN A 97 -12.38 8.89 -17.75
CA ASN A 97 -13.43 9.67 -17.12
C ASN A 97 -13.67 10.97 -17.90
N ASP A 98 -14.86 11.14 -18.48
CA ASP A 98 -15.21 12.29 -19.32
C ASP A 98 -15.14 13.67 -18.61
N ILE A 99 -15.18 13.71 -17.27
CA ILE A 99 -15.18 14.96 -16.49
C ILE A 99 -13.75 15.42 -16.17
N HIS A 100 -12.90 14.47 -15.78
CA HIS A 100 -11.55 14.76 -15.28
C HIS A 100 -10.44 14.32 -16.24
N HIS A 101 -10.78 13.65 -17.34
CA HIS A 101 -9.84 13.10 -18.32
C HIS A 101 -8.77 12.20 -17.70
N GLN A 102 -9.14 11.53 -16.60
CA GLN A 102 -8.30 10.58 -15.88
C GLN A 102 -8.61 9.17 -16.37
N LEU A 103 -7.57 8.33 -16.39
CA LEU A 103 -7.70 6.93 -16.74
C LEU A 103 -8.09 6.13 -15.49
N LEU A 104 -9.10 5.28 -15.67
CA LEU A 104 -9.58 4.35 -14.67
C LEU A 104 -9.46 2.92 -15.21
N ALA A 105 -8.96 2.02 -14.38
CA ALA A 105 -8.92 0.61 -14.64
C ALA A 105 -10.28 -0.02 -14.32
N LYS A 106 -10.73 -0.87 -15.24
CA LYS A 106 -11.87 -1.76 -15.13
C LYS A 106 -11.36 -3.19 -15.12
N ILE A 107 -11.72 -3.94 -14.08
CA ILE A 107 -11.25 -5.32 -13.91
C ILE A 107 -12.44 -6.28 -13.86
N SER A 108 -12.43 -7.29 -14.72
CA SER A 108 -13.53 -8.24 -14.85
C SER A 108 -13.49 -9.32 -13.75
N PRO A 109 -14.64 -9.77 -13.18
CA PRO A 109 -16.01 -9.39 -13.51
C PRO A 109 -16.61 -8.27 -12.61
N MET A 110 -15.77 -7.35 -12.09
CA MET A 110 -16.19 -6.22 -11.25
C MET A 110 -16.28 -4.89 -12.00
N GLU A 111 -16.11 -4.89 -13.33
CA GLU A 111 -15.95 -3.73 -14.18
C GLU A 111 -17.16 -2.80 -14.24
N ASP A 112 -18.32 -3.22 -13.72
CA ASP A 112 -19.51 -2.39 -13.60
C ASP A 112 -19.68 -1.75 -12.22
N GLN A 113 -19.00 -2.28 -11.19
CA GLN A 113 -19.20 -1.90 -9.80
C GLN A 113 -18.01 -1.18 -9.18
N GLU A 114 -16.80 -1.53 -9.60
CA GLU A 114 -15.56 -1.03 -8.99
C GLU A 114 -14.66 -0.40 -10.05
N ARG A 115 -13.87 0.60 -9.64
CA ARG A 115 -12.87 1.28 -10.46
C ARG A 115 -11.58 1.37 -9.69
N PHE A 116 -10.47 1.32 -10.40
CA PHE A 116 -9.14 1.40 -9.81
C PHE A 116 -8.29 2.43 -10.54
N THR A 117 -7.39 3.10 -9.84
CA THR A 117 -6.36 3.92 -10.48
C THR A 117 -5.13 3.98 -9.58
N PHE A 118 -4.09 4.65 -10.07
CA PHE A 118 -2.90 4.91 -9.26
C PHE A 118 -3.05 6.22 -8.47
N GLU A 119 -2.62 6.19 -7.22
CA GLU A 119 -2.56 7.35 -6.32
C GLU A 119 -1.09 7.59 -5.98
N ILE A 120 -0.58 8.78 -6.31
CA ILE A 120 0.85 9.10 -6.19
C ILE A 120 1.23 9.17 -4.71
N ASP A 121 2.36 8.53 -4.35
CA ASP A 121 2.94 8.67 -3.02
C ASP A 121 3.99 9.80 -3.01
N PRO A 122 3.65 11.00 -2.48
CA PRO A 122 4.62 12.09 -2.41
C PRO A 122 5.74 11.84 -1.39
N ARG A 123 5.55 10.90 -0.44
CA ARG A 123 6.48 10.68 0.67
C ARG A 123 7.65 9.79 0.25
N ASN A 124 7.37 8.64 -0.35
CA ASN A 124 8.40 7.67 -0.75
C ASN A 124 8.67 7.67 -2.26
N GLY A 125 7.94 8.49 -3.03
CA GLY A 125 7.87 8.38 -4.48
C GLY A 125 7.06 7.15 -4.91
N GLY A 126 6.84 6.95 -6.21
CA GLY A 126 5.99 5.86 -6.69
C GLY A 126 4.49 6.14 -6.56
N ALA A 127 3.68 5.09 -6.66
CA ALA A 127 2.23 5.19 -6.60
C ALA A 127 1.57 3.92 -6.03
N PHE A 128 0.43 4.08 -5.39
CA PHE A 128 -0.43 3.00 -4.92
C PHE A 128 -1.52 2.71 -5.95
N PHE A 129 -1.67 1.45 -6.36
CA PHE A 129 -2.84 1.05 -7.11
C PHE A 129 -4.01 0.80 -6.15
N ALA A 130 -5.05 1.63 -6.25
CA ALA A 130 -6.12 1.69 -5.26
C ALA A 130 -7.51 1.65 -5.88
N GLU A 131 -8.45 1.06 -5.13
CA GLU A 131 -9.87 1.12 -5.45
C GLU A 131 -10.45 2.50 -5.11
N GLN A 132 -11.32 3.05 -5.95
CA GLN A 132 -11.69 4.48 -5.95
C GLN A 132 -12.82 4.89 -5.00
N HIS A 133 -13.62 3.98 -4.46
CA HIS A 133 -14.65 4.29 -3.46
C HIS A 133 -14.06 4.48 -2.06
N HIS A 134 -13.09 3.65 -1.68
CA HIS A 134 -12.50 3.67 -0.32
C HIS A 134 -11.01 4.00 -0.30
N HIS A 135 -10.40 4.24 -1.47
CA HIS A 135 -8.97 4.52 -1.60
C HIS A 135 -8.09 3.43 -0.96
N GLU A 136 -8.49 2.17 -1.11
CA GLU A 136 -7.77 1.06 -0.48
C GLU A 136 -6.53 0.69 -1.32
N PRO A 137 -5.29 0.85 -0.82
CA PRO A 137 -4.07 0.70 -1.61
C PRO A 137 -3.68 -0.78 -1.73
N LEU A 138 -4.12 -1.45 -2.79
CA LEU A 138 -3.93 -2.88 -2.99
C LEU A 138 -2.45 -3.26 -3.15
N PHE A 139 -1.70 -2.46 -3.89
CA PHE A 139 -0.25 -2.59 -3.99
C PHE A 139 0.43 -1.24 -4.23
N TYR A 140 1.72 -1.18 -3.90
CA TYR A 140 2.61 -0.06 -4.16
C TYR A 140 3.56 -0.40 -5.31
N LEU A 141 3.82 0.57 -6.18
CA LEU A 141 4.74 0.46 -7.30
C LEU A 141 5.70 1.65 -7.31
N ASN A 142 6.99 1.38 -7.35
CA ASN A 142 8.03 2.38 -7.55
C ASN A 142 8.86 2.02 -8.78
N LEU A 143 8.75 2.81 -9.85
CA LEU A 143 9.43 2.55 -11.12
C LEU A 143 10.94 2.71 -10.97
N LYS A 144 11.37 3.82 -10.35
CA LYS A 144 12.80 4.16 -10.16
C LYS A 144 13.55 3.15 -9.30
N HIS A 145 12.91 2.67 -8.24
CA HIS A 145 13.50 1.67 -7.34
C HIS A 145 13.20 0.23 -7.76
N GLN A 146 12.39 0.03 -8.80
CA GLN A 146 12.01 -1.27 -9.35
C GLN A 146 11.43 -2.22 -8.30
N ILE A 147 10.49 -1.71 -7.49
CA ILE A 147 9.85 -2.47 -6.42
C ILE A 147 8.34 -2.44 -6.62
N LEU A 148 7.70 -3.60 -6.46
CA LEU A 148 6.25 -3.71 -6.29
C LEU A 148 5.96 -4.53 -5.04
N LYS A 149 5.09 -4.03 -4.16
CA LYS A 149 4.68 -4.75 -2.95
C LYS A 149 3.17 -4.72 -2.77
N PHE A 150 2.56 -5.85 -2.46
CA PHE A 150 1.14 -5.92 -2.12
C PHE A 150 0.90 -5.58 -0.65
N SER A 151 -0.25 -4.98 -0.37
CA SER A 151 -0.69 -4.71 1.01
C SER A 151 -1.61 -5.83 1.49
N ASN A 152 -1.10 -6.67 2.39
CA ASN A 152 -1.87 -7.77 2.98
C ASN A 152 -3.15 -7.27 3.67
N ARG A 153 -3.04 -6.14 4.38
CA ARG A 153 -4.18 -5.45 4.98
C ARG A 153 -5.23 -5.04 3.95
N ALA A 154 -4.82 -4.32 2.90
CA ALA A 154 -5.73 -3.82 1.87
C ALA A 154 -6.41 -4.96 1.10
N LEU A 155 -5.67 -6.01 0.78
CA LEU A 155 -6.22 -7.21 0.13
C LEU A 155 -7.32 -7.86 0.98
N VAL A 156 -7.10 -8.00 2.28
CA VAL A 156 -8.13 -8.52 3.20
C VAL A 156 -9.32 -7.55 3.30
N ASP A 157 -9.06 -6.26 3.54
CA ASP A 157 -10.10 -5.25 3.76
C ASP A 157 -10.99 -5.08 2.52
N PHE A 158 -10.38 -5.05 1.34
CA PHE A 158 -11.12 -4.95 0.09
C PHE A 158 -11.81 -6.27 -0.27
N PHE A 159 -11.05 -7.32 -0.59
CA PHE A 159 -11.63 -8.52 -1.17
C PHE A 159 -12.40 -9.36 -0.15
N ILE A 160 -11.80 -9.61 1.02
CA ILE A 160 -12.32 -10.59 1.98
C ILE A 160 -13.47 -10.00 2.81
N VAL A 161 -13.32 -8.76 3.28
CA VAL A 161 -14.32 -8.11 4.16
C VAL A 161 -15.45 -7.49 3.34
N ARG A 162 -15.16 -6.78 2.24
CA ARG A 162 -16.18 -6.02 1.49
C ARG A 162 -16.74 -6.79 0.30
N GLN A 163 -15.92 -7.49 -0.48
CA GLN A 163 -16.36 -8.03 -1.77
C GLN A 163 -16.91 -9.47 -1.73
N THR A 164 -16.61 -10.28 -0.71
CA THR A 164 -17.18 -11.64 -0.57
C THR A 164 -18.71 -11.67 -0.44
N GLN A 165 -19.34 -10.53 -0.08
CA GLN A 165 -20.80 -10.41 -0.02
C GLN A 165 -21.45 -10.14 -1.38
N LYS A 166 -20.67 -9.70 -2.37
CA LYS A 166 -21.16 -9.26 -3.69
C LYS A 166 -20.73 -10.20 -4.82
N PHE A 167 -19.59 -10.86 -4.68
CA PHE A 167 -18.95 -11.65 -5.73
C PHE A 167 -18.60 -13.05 -5.22
N SER A 168 -18.55 -14.01 -6.15
CA SER A 168 -18.12 -15.37 -5.82
C SER A 168 -16.60 -15.47 -5.65
N ASP A 169 -16.13 -16.55 -5.03
CA ASP A 169 -14.70 -16.83 -4.90
C ASP A 169 -13.98 -16.81 -6.25
N LEU A 170 -14.59 -17.40 -7.28
CA LEU A 170 -14.02 -17.46 -8.63
C LEU A 170 -13.90 -16.06 -9.25
N ASP A 171 -14.91 -15.21 -9.04
CA ASP A 171 -14.89 -13.83 -9.52
C ASP A 171 -13.78 -13.03 -8.84
N LEU A 172 -13.64 -13.18 -7.51
CA LEU A 172 -12.64 -12.49 -6.70
C LEU A 172 -11.22 -12.92 -7.08
N GLN A 173 -11.01 -14.22 -7.33
CA GLN A 173 -9.75 -14.74 -7.86
C GLN A 173 -9.45 -14.14 -9.24
N ALA A 174 -10.42 -14.12 -10.16
CA ALA A 174 -10.26 -13.57 -11.49
C ALA A 174 -9.85 -12.09 -11.48
N VAL A 175 -10.37 -11.30 -10.53
CA VAL A 175 -10.06 -9.87 -10.40
C VAL A 175 -8.62 -9.64 -9.92
N VAL A 176 -8.10 -10.50 -9.05
CA VAL A 176 -6.73 -10.38 -8.55
C VAL A 176 -5.70 -10.81 -9.60
N GLN A 177 -6.07 -11.74 -10.51
CA GLN A 177 -5.13 -12.32 -11.48
C GLN A 177 -4.38 -11.27 -12.32
N PRO A 178 -5.01 -10.25 -12.95
CA PRO A 178 -4.28 -9.23 -13.70
C PRO A 178 -3.21 -8.51 -12.88
N MET A 179 -3.43 -8.31 -11.57
CA MET A 179 -2.47 -7.65 -10.69
C MET A 179 -1.25 -8.57 -10.43
N ILE A 180 -1.48 -9.85 -10.16
CA ILE A 180 -0.41 -10.85 -10.00
C ILE A 180 0.37 -10.99 -11.29
N LYS A 181 -0.31 -11.13 -12.44
CA LYS A 181 0.32 -11.24 -13.76
C LYS A 181 1.20 -10.04 -14.06
N PHE A 182 0.70 -8.83 -13.80
CA PHE A 182 1.49 -7.63 -13.95
C PHE A 182 2.76 -7.67 -13.10
N ALA A 183 2.66 -8.01 -11.81
CA ALA A 183 3.81 -8.11 -10.92
C ALA A 183 4.86 -9.14 -11.41
N LEU A 184 4.43 -10.33 -11.82
CA LEU A 184 5.32 -11.37 -12.35
C LEU A 184 5.96 -10.98 -13.69
N LEU A 185 5.27 -10.17 -14.51
CA LEU A 185 5.84 -9.63 -15.74
C LEU A 185 6.93 -8.59 -15.45
N LEU A 186 6.74 -7.74 -14.44
CA LEU A 186 7.76 -6.79 -13.99
C LEU A 186 9.02 -7.53 -13.48
N GLU A 187 8.85 -8.58 -12.68
CA GLU A 187 9.97 -9.41 -12.21
C GLU A 187 10.72 -10.03 -13.41
N LYS A 188 10.00 -10.73 -14.28
CA LYS A 188 10.58 -11.52 -15.36
C LYS A 188 11.23 -10.70 -16.48
N GLN A 189 10.70 -9.52 -16.78
CA GLN A 189 11.10 -8.73 -17.96
C GLN A 189 11.85 -7.46 -17.60
N LEU A 190 11.70 -6.96 -16.37
CA LEU A 190 12.22 -5.67 -15.93
C LEU A 190 13.03 -5.76 -14.62
N ASP A 191 13.27 -6.97 -14.11
CA ASP A 191 14.11 -7.24 -12.93
C ASP A 191 13.59 -6.56 -11.63
N PHE A 192 12.26 -6.35 -11.54
CA PHE A 192 11.65 -5.78 -10.33
C PHE A 192 11.71 -6.75 -9.15
N VAL A 193 11.89 -6.20 -7.96
CA VAL A 193 11.70 -6.92 -6.70
C VAL A 193 10.21 -6.91 -6.36
N ILE A 194 9.61 -8.11 -6.32
CA ILE A 194 8.18 -8.29 -6.07
C ILE A 194 7.96 -8.89 -4.67
N ASP A 195 7.00 -8.33 -3.95
CA ASP A 195 6.40 -8.95 -2.77
C ASP A 195 4.91 -9.15 -3.03
N LEU A 196 4.51 -10.39 -3.35
CA LEU A 196 3.10 -10.75 -3.59
C LEU A 196 2.28 -10.81 -2.29
N GLY A 197 2.91 -10.72 -1.12
CA GLY A 197 2.22 -10.84 0.15
C GLY A 197 1.42 -12.15 0.25
N ILE A 198 0.19 -12.08 0.77
CA ILE A 198 -0.71 -13.22 0.94
C ILE A 198 -1.18 -13.87 -0.37
N LEU A 199 -0.82 -13.31 -1.54
CA LEU A 199 -1.10 -13.88 -2.86
C LEU A 199 -0.03 -14.89 -3.32
N GLU A 200 1.10 -14.98 -2.61
CA GLU A 200 2.13 -15.97 -2.91
C GLU A 200 1.62 -17.40 -2.72
N THR A 201 1.92 -18.29 -3.66
CA THR A 201 1.44 -19.69 -3.67
C THR A 201 2.54 -20.71 -3.39
N GLY A 202 3.81 -20.29 -3.43
CA GLY A 202 4.93 -21.19 -3.18
C GLY A 202 4.89 -21.78 -1.76
N ASN A 203 5.10 -23.09 -1.62
CA ASN A 203 5.09 -23.78 -0.33
C ASN A 203 6.17 -23.30 0.66
N GLY A 204 7.18 -22.58 0.15
CA GLY A 204 8.23 -21.92 0.92
C GLY A 204 7.79 -20.59 1.56
N ALA A 205 6.66 -20.02 1.12
CA ALA A 205 6.18 -18.73 1.61
C ALA A 205 5.81 -18.78 3.10
N ARG A 206 6.25 -17.76 3.84
CA ARG A 206 5.93 -17.58 5.26
C ARG A 206 5.29 -16.21 5.46
N PHE A 207 4.02 -16.21 5.85
CA PHE A 207 3.26 -14.98 6.09
C PHE A 207 3.35 -14.62 7.56
N ARG A 208 4.35 -13.81 7.91
CA ARG A 208 4.59 -13.41 9.30
C ARG A 208 3.44 -12.57 9.85
N LEU A 209 3.10 -12.80 11.11
CA LEU A 209 2.09 -12.02 11.79
C LEU A 209 2.60 -10.59 12.07
N GLN A 210 1.68 -9.64 12.10
CA GLN A 210 1.95 -8.25 12.48
C GLN A 210 2.43 -8.18 13.94
N LYS A 211 1.81 -8.97 14.82
CA LYS A 211 2.29 -9.22 16.19
C LYS A 211 3.11 -10.51 16.20
N PRO A 212 4.35 -10.49 16.71
CA PRO A 212 5.20 -11.67 16.69
C PRO A 212 4.68 -12.79 17.60
N ASP A 213 4.02 -12.42 18.71
CA ASP A 213 3.49 -13.36 19.70
C ASP A 213 2.01 -13.69 19.42
N LEU A 214 1.66 -14.97 19.57
CA LEU A 214 0.29 -15.46 19.44
C LEU A 214 -0.18 -16.14 20.73
N PRO A 215 -1.28 -15.67 21.36
CA PRO A 215 -1.88 -16.39 22.47
C PRO A 215 -2.44 -17.75 22.02
N LEU A 216 -2.11 -18.83 22.75
CA LEU A 216 -2.56 -20.19 22.41
C LEU A 216 -4.09 -20.33 22.39
N THR A 217 -4.81 -19.50 23.15
CA THR A 217 -6.27 -19.45 23.15
C THR A 217 -6.86 -19.15 21.76
N ILE A 218 -6.10 -18.50 20.87
CA ILE A 218 -6.51 -18.25 19.48
C ILE A 218 -6.54 -19.56 18.67
N ILE A 219 -5.60 -20.47 18.92
CA ILE A 219 -5.55 -21.80 18.29
C ILE A 219 -6.65 -22.70 18.88
N ASP A 220 -6.89 -22.63 20.19
CA ASP A 220 -7.98 -23.38 20.83
C ASP A 220 -9.35 -23.00 20.25
N ARG A 221 -9.58 -21.71 19.95
CA ARG A 221 -10.80 -21.26 19.27
C ARG A 221 -10.96 -21.87 17.88
N LEU A 222 -9.86 -22.07 17.15
CA LEU A 222 -9.90 -22.77 15.86
C LEU A 222 -10.27 -24.23 16.05
N PHE A 223 -9.70 -24.91 17.06
CA PHE A 223 -10.03 -26.30 17.39
C PHE A 223 -11.54 -26.48 17.64
N VAL A 224 -12.13 -25.60 18.46
CA VAL A 224 -13.58 -25.63 18.74
C VAL A 224 -14.38 -25.47 17.45
N LYS A 225 -14.03 -24.50 16.60
CA LYS A 225 -14.73 -24.28 15.32
C LYS A 225 -14.63 -25.47 14.36
N THR A 226 -13.54 -26.24 14.40
CA THR A 226 -13.36 -27.42 13.52
C THR A 226 -14.14 -28.66 13.95
N THR A 227 -14.68 -28.71 15.18
CA THR A 227 -15.32 -29.91 15.76
C THR A 227 -16.49 -30.46 14.93
N ASP A 228 -17.27 -29.57 14.32
CA ASP A 228 -18.46 -29.93 13.53
C ASP A 228 -18.19 -29.92 12.02
N THR A 229 -16.93 -30.02 11.60
CA THR A 229 -16.50 -29.98 10.19
C THR A 229 -15.68 -31.19 9.81
N ASP A 230 -15.52 -31.42 8.50
CA ASP A 230 -14.61 -32.45 7.97
C ASP A 230 -13.13 -32.03 8.04
N TYR A 231 -12.83 -30.81 8.50
CA TYR A 231 -11.46 -30.32 8.65
C TYR A 231 -10.82 -30.84 9.93
N MET A 232 -9.53 -31.16 9.86
CA MET A 232 -8.81 -31.75 10.98
C MET A 232 -7.68 -30.83 11.43
N LEU A 233 -7.76 -30.36 12.68
CA LEU A 233 -6.67 -29.62 13.32
C LEU A 233 -5.73 -30.59 14.05
N LEU A 234 -4.44 -30.51 13.73
CA LEU A 234 -3.37 -31.34 14.30
C LEU A 234 -2.29 -30.45 14.90
N SER A 235 -1.69 -30.87 16.01
CA SER A 235 -0.48 -30.24 16.54
C SER A 235 0.73 -30.61 15.67
N LEU A 236 1.65 -29.68 15.47
CA LEU A 236 2.91 -29.96 14.78
C LEU A 236 3.86 -30.79 15.66
N PRO A 237 4.74 -31.63 15.07
CA PRO A 237 5.59 -32.58 15.81
C PRO A 237 6.52 -31.95 16.86
N GLN A 238 6.93 -30.70 16.67
CA GLN A 238 7.82 -29.97 17.59
C GLN A 238 7.06 -29.13 18.63
N ASN A 239 5.73 -29.28 18.70
CA ASN A 239 4.85 -28.51 19.59
C ASN A 239 4.99 -26.98 19.41
N ASN A 240 5.32 -26.56 18.19
CA ASN A 240 5.60 -25.17 17.80
C ASN A 240 4.47 -24.54 16.97
N GLY A 241 3.31 -25.18 16.92
CA GLY A 241 2.16 -24.70 16.15
C GLY A 241 1.14 -25.77 15.84
N ALA A 242 0.23 -25.43 14.92
CA ALA A 242 -0.85 -26.28 14.47
C ALA A 242 -0.92 -26.34 12.94
N GLU A 243 -1.40 -27.47 12.42
CA GLU A 243 -1.73 -27.71 11.03
C GLU A 243 -3.23 -27.98 10.92
N LEU A 244 -3.94 -27.13 10.19
CA LEU A 244 -5.31 -27.37 9.77
C LEU A 244 -5.30 -28.04 8.40
N ARG A 245 -5.79 -29.28 8.35
CA ARG A 245 -6.01 -30.01 7.10
C ARG A 245 -7.38 -29.65 6.55
N LEU A 246 -7.36 -29.00 5.40
CA LEU A 246 -8.54 -28.62 4.64
C LEU A 246 -8.83 -29.70 3.60
N ASP A 247 -9.80 -29.46 2.73
CA ASP A 247 -10.05 -30.34 1.59
C ASP A 247 -8.97 -30.18 0.49
N GLN A 248 -9.07 -30.98 -0.57
CA GLN A 248 -8.22 -30.89 -1.76
C GLN A 248 -6.70 -30.96 -1.49
N ASN A 249 -6.30 -31.61 -0.39
CA ASN A 249 -4.92 -31.69 0.09
C ASN A 249 -4.28 -30.33 0.47
N VAL A 250 -5.07 -29.29 0.66
CA VAL A 250 -4.60 -28.01 1.18
C VAL A 250 -4.38 -28.12 2.69
N ARG A 251 -3.24 -27.62 3.17
CA ARG A 251 -2.93 -27.55 4.60
C ARG A 251 -2.53 -26.13 4.96
N LEU A 252 -3.19 -25.58 5.98
CA LEU A 252 -2.81 -24.30 6.57
C LEU A 252 -2.04 -24.57 7.86
N GLN A 253 -0.80 -24.12 7.93
CA GLN A 253 0.00 -24.16 9.15
C GLN A 253 0.06 -22.78 9.79
N LEU A 254 -0.03 -22.74 11.12
CA LEU A 254 0.25 -21.58 11.94
C LEU A 254 1.28 -21.99 12.98
N ALA A 255 2.50 -21.50 12.84
CA ALA A 255 3.63 -21.95 13.64
C ALA A 255 4.73 -20.89 13.70
N PHE A 256 5.62 -21.04 14.69
CA PHE A 256 6.92 -20.38 14.71
C PHE A 256 8.03 -21.39 14.43
N ASP A 257 9.16 -20.91 13.94
CA ASP A 257 10.35 -21.73 13.72
C ASP A 257 11.13 -21.85 15.05
N PRO A 258 11.27 -23.05 15.64
CA PRO A 258 11.91 -23.19 16.94
C PRO A 258 13.42 -22.93 16.89
N ASP A 259 14.03 -23.04 15.70
CA ASP A 259 15.46 -22.78 15.48
C ASP A 259 15.74 -21.30 15.19
N ASP A 260 14.70 -20.49 14.92
CA ASP A 260 14.81 -19.05 14.77
C ASP A 260 14.77 -18.37 16.15
N TYR A 261 15.77 -17.52 16.42
CA TYR A 261 15.85 -16.76 17.67
C TYR A 261 14.63 -15.86 17.90
N SER A 262 14.03 -15.35 16.82
CA SER A 262 12.90 -14.43 16.90
C SER A 262 11.59 -15.13 17.28
N GLN A 263 11.49 -16.44 17.02
CA GLN A 263 10.28 -17.27 17.24
C GLN A 263 8.98 -16.58 16.77
N GLU A 264 9.06 -15.80 15.68
CA GLU A 264 7.89 -15.09 15.14
C GLU A 264 6.88 -16.08 14.56
N TRP A 265 5.62 -15.94 14.97
CA TRP A 265 4.53 -16.72 14.39
C TRP A 265 4.28 -16.34 12.93
N SER A 266 3.98 -17.34 12.11
CA SER A 266 3.68 -17.16 10.70
C SER A 266 2.68 -18.18 10.18
N PHE A 267 1.91 -17.80 9.16
CA PHE A 267 1.16 -18.75 8.37
C PHE A 267 2.01 -19.36 7.26
N ARG A 268 1.69 -20.59 6.90
CA ARG A 268 2.15 -21.23 5.66
C ARG A 268 0.99 -21.99 5.05
N VAL A 269 0.83 -21.88 3.74
CA VAL A 269 -0.11 -22.69 2.98
C VAL A 269 0.70 -23.75 2.24
N LEU A 270 0.27 -25.00 2.37
CA LEU A 270 0.90 -26.13 1.69
C LEU A 270 -0.12 -26.79 0.76
N ASP A 271 0.19 -26.79 -0.52
CA ASP A 271 -0.56 -27.45 -1.59
C ASP A 271 0.44 -28.19 -2.50
N SER A 272 0.07 -29.38 -3.00
CA SER A 272 1.00 -30.19 -3.79
C SER A 272 1.35 -29.56 -5.14
N GLU A 273 0.49 -28.69 -5.65
CA GLU A 273 0.66 -28.03 -6.95
C GLU A 273 1.17 -26.58 -6.82
N GLU A 274 1.34 -26.06 -5.59
CA GLU A 274 1.71 -24.67 -5.30
C GLU A 274 0.79 -23.66 -5.99
N ARG A 275 -0.53 -23.91 -5.95
CA ARG A 275 -1.54 -23.05 -6.59
C ARG A 275 -2.44 -22.30 -5.63
N VAL A 276 -2.42 -22.65 -4.34
CA VAL A 276 -3.31 -22.08 -3.34
C VAL A 276 -2.52 -21.13 -2.45
N SER A 277 -2.90 -19.85 -2.47
CA SER A 277 -2.33 -18.81 -1.62
C SER A 277 -3.07 -18.69 -0.28
N PHE A 278 -2.53 -17.91 0.66
CA PHE A 278 -3.27 -17.61 1.89
C PHE A 278 -4.53 -16.76 1.63
N PHE A 279 -4.49 -15.92 0.60
CA PHE A 279 -5.68 -15.22 0.12
C PHE A 279 -6.78 -16.19 -0.32
N ASP A 280 -6.43 -17.21 -1.12
CA ASP A 280 -7.39 -18.24 -1.55
C ASP A 280 -7.97 -19.00 -0.36
N VAL A 281 -7.15 -19.25 0.67
CA VAL A 281 -7.63 -19.90 1.90
C VAL A 281 -8.67 -19.04 2.62
N LEU A 282 -8.42 -17.73 2.77
CA LEU A 282 -9.39 -16.80 3.38
C LEU A 282 -10.64 -16.62 2.51
N LEU A 283 -10.52 -16.81 1.22
CA LEU A 283 -11.63 -16.69 0.29
C LEU A 283 -12.54 -17.92 0.34
N HIS A 284 -11.94 -19.11 0.18
CA HIS A 284 -12.66 -20.36 -0.04
C HIS A 284 -13.16 -21.06 1.22
N TYR A 285 -12.53 -20.79 2.38
CA TYR A 285 -12.85 -21.47 3.64
C TYR A 285 -13.49 -20.52 4.66
N PRO A 286 -14.84 -20.39 4.70
CA PRO A 286 -15.54 -19.50 5.62
C PRO A 286 -15.14 -19.68 7.09
N LEU A 287 -14.92 -20.92 7.53
CA LEU A 287 -14.47 -21.22 8.89
C LEU A 287 -13.13 -20.53 9.21
N VAL A 288 -12.16 -20.60 8.28
CA VAL A 288 -10.84 -19.98 8.45
C VAL A 288 -10.97 -18.46 8.36
N ARG A 289 -11.76 -17.96 7.41
CA ARG A 289 -12.04 -16.53 7.25
C ARG A 289 -12.62 -15.92 8.51
N GLU A 290 -13.69 -16.50 9.05
CA GLU A 290 -14.34 -16.02 10.27
C GLU A 290 -13.38 -16.06 11.46
N TRP A 291 -12.69 -17.19 11.65
CA TRP A 291 -11.69 -17.28 12.71
C TRP A 291 -10.57 -16.23 12.57
N TYR A 292 -10.07 -16.00 11.36
CA TYR A 292 -9.05 -15.00 11.09
C TYR A 292 -9.56 -13.58 11.41
N LEU A 293 -10.76 -13.23 10.94
CA LEU A 293 -11.35 -11.90 11.13
C LEU A 293 -11.74 -11.66 12.60
N ASP A 294 -12.30 -12.66 13.29
CA ASP A 294 -12.65 -12.60 14.72
C ASP A 294 -11.42 -12.37 15.62
N ASN A 295 -10.24 -12.76 15.16
CA ASN A 295 -8.98 -12.68 15.90
C ASN A 295 -7.91 -11.84 15.18
N ARG A 296 -8.35 -10.93 14.29
CA ARG A 296 -7.46 -10.17 13.39
C ARG A 296 -6.41 -9.34 14.12
N GLU A 297 -6.72 -8.88 15.33
CA GLU A 297 -5.77 -8.13 16.17
C GLU A 297 -4.48 -8.91 16.51
N PHE A 298 -4.50 -10.24 16.39
CA PHE A 298 -3.34 -11.11 16.57
C PHE A 298 -2.90 -11.77 15.24
N LEU A 299 -3.87 -12.14 14.39
CA LEU A 299 -3.62 -12.93 13.19
C LEU A 299 -3.34 -12.10 11.94
N ALA A 300 -3.48 -10.77 11.97
CA ALA A 300 -3.20 -9.93 10.82
C ALA A 300 -1.79 -10.21 10.28
N VAL A 301 -1.69 -10.56 9.00
CA VAL A 301 -0.40 -10.71 8.32
C VAL A 301 0.26 -9.34 8.20
N ARG A 302 1.56 -9.28 8.51
CA ARG A 302 2.36 -8.06 8.48
C ARG A 302 2.31 -7.42 7.09
N THR A 303 2.04 -6.13 7.05
CA THR A 303 2.24 -5.29 5.85
C THR A 303 3.48 -4.41 6.10
N ASP A 304 4.22 -4.07 5.05
CA ASP A 304 5.35 -3.14 5.16
C ASP A 304 4.87 -1.75 5.60
N ALA A 305 5.01 -1.47 6.90
CA ALA A 305 4.54 -0.22 7.50
C ALA A 305 5.28 1.01 6.97
N MET A 306 6.53 0.89 6.48
CA MET A 306 7.24 2.05 5.92
C MET A 306 6.57 2.57 4.64
N ILE A 307 5.92 1.66 3.90
CA ILE A 307 5.28 1.97 2.62
C ILE A 307 3.78 2.20 2.83
N PHE A 308 3.12 1.39 3.65
CA PHE A 308 1.67 1.38 3.81
C PHE A 308 1.16 1.96 5.13
N ALA A 309 2.00 2.62 5.93
CA ALA A 309 1.50 3.36 7.08
C ALA A 309 0.52 4.43 6.59
N ALA A 310 -0.72 4.30 7.03
CA ALA A 310 -1.64 5.42 7.08
C ALA A 310 -0.98 6.52 7.90
N ASP A 311 -1.18 7.79 7.53
CA ASP A 311 -0.92 8.90 8.43
C ASP A 311 -1.81 8.68 9.68
N GLU A 312 -1.30 7.94 10.67
CA GLU A 312 -1.75 8.15 12.03
C GLU A 312 -1.45 9.62 12.32
N PRO A 313 -2.44 10.42 12.74
CA PRO A 313 -2.13 11.78 13.15
C PRO A 313 -1.08 11.70 14.26
N GLU A 314 0.13 12.19 13.97
CA GLU A 314 1.11 12.53 15.00
C GLU A 314 0.49 13.60 15.89
N ASN A 315 -0.22 13.16 16.93
CA ASN A 315 -0.71 13.92 18.08
C ASN A 315 -1.36 12.89 19.04
N LEU A 316 -0.81 12.51 20.19
CA LEU A 316 -0.10 13.31 21.17
C LEU A 316 0.89 12.42 21.93
N THR A 317 2.18 12.75 21.89
CA THR A 317 2.98 12.66 23.11
C THR A 317 2.32 13.60 24.12
N MET A 318 1.49 13.07 25.01
CA MET A 318 1.21 13.73 26.28
C MET A 318 2.52 13.67 27.07
N THR A 319 3.32 14.71 26.85
CA THR A 319 4.22 15.25 27.87
C THR A 319 3.49 15.22 29.20
N THR A 320 4.13 14.57 30.17
CA THR A 320 3.84 14.66 31.59
C THR A 320 3.54 16.12 31.94
N PRO A 321 2.43 16.46 32.61
CA PRO A 321 2.19 17.82 33.03
C PRO A 321 3.28 18.25 34.01
N ASP A 322 4.11 19.19 33.57
CA ASP A 322 4.97 19.98 34.43
C ASP A 322 4.13 20.54 35.59
N GLN A 323 4.65 20.32 36.79
CA GLN A 323 4.17 20.96 38.00
C GLN A 323 4.21 22.49 37.81
N PRO A 324 3.13 23.23 38.07
CA PRO A 324 3.21 24.68 38.08
C PRO A 324 3.93 25.13 39.35
N ALA A 325 5.18 25.55 39.20
CA ALA A 325 5.80 26.46 40.17
C ALA A 325 5.32 27.88 39.89
N SER A 326 4.36 28.36 40.68
CA SER A 326 4.16 29.79 40.91
C SER A 326 3.59 30.00 42.31
N GLN A 327 4.51 30.35 43.21
CA GLN A 327 4.44 31.49 44.13
C GLN A 327 3.02 31.95 44.47
N ILE A 328 2.57 31.64 45.69
CA ILE A 328 1.60 32.45 46.40
C ILE A 328 2.39 33.38 47.32
N GLU A 329 2.23 34.66 47.06
CA GLU A 329 2.69 35.78 47.88
C GLU A 329 2.12 35.69 49.31
N GLN A 330 3.00 35.95 50.28
CA GLN A 330 2.61 36.32 51.63
C GLN A 330 1.93 37.70 51.62
N PRO A 331 0.86 37.92 52.40
CA PRO A 331 0.41 39.27 52.67
C PRO A 331 1.32 39.91 53.73
N THR A 332 1.95 41.02 53.37
CA THR A 332 2.45 42.02 54.32
C THR A 332 1.30 42.59 55.14
N ALA A 333 1.41 42.48 56.46
CA ALA A 333 0.75 43.39 57.40
C ALA A 333 1.75 43.72 58.52
N ASP A 334 2.28 44.95 58.43
CA ASP A 334 2.55 45.90 59.50
C ASP A 334 2.91 45.41 60.92
N LEU A 335 4.12 45.83 61.31
CA LEU A 335 4.41 46.71 62.45
C LEU A 335 4.01 46.26 63.88
N VAL A 336 5.08 46.14 64.68
CA VAL A 336 5.31 46.86 65.95
C VAL A 336 5.12 46.08 67.27
N GLU A 337 6.26 46.02 67.97
CA GLU A 337 6.48 46.14 69.42
C GLU A 337 6.33 44.95 70.39
N THR A 338 7.51 44.55 70.87
CA THR A 338 7.94 44.36 72.27
C THR A 338 7.32 43.31 73.19
N LYS A 339 8.28 42.56 73.76
CA LYS A 339 8.48 42.20 75.18
C LYS A 339 7.86 40.89 75.71
N GLU A 340 8.82 40.03 76.04
CA GLU A 340 9.03 39.33 77.32
C GLU A 340 8.19 38.10 77.70
N ALA A 341 8.95 37.14 78.25
CA ALA A 341 8.63 36.10 79.24
C ALA A 341 7.82 34.91 78.70
N GLU A 342 8.42 33.71 78.68
CA GLU A 342 8.30 32.68 79.73
C GLU A 342 6.84 32.21 79.87
N GLU A 343 6.48 30.94 79.79
CA GLU A 343 7.12 29.73 80.29
C GLU A 343 6.36 28.53 79.69
N LYS A 344 6.98 27.35 79.72
CA LYS A 344 6.44 25.97 79.93
C LYS A 344 4.93 25.73 79.71
N GLU A 345 4.49 24.61 79.16
CA GLU A 345 4.84 23.23 79.51
C GLU A 345 4.06 22.30 78.56
N ASP A 346 4.69 21.16 78.26
CA ASP A 346 4.16 19.88 77.73
C ASP A 346 3.42 19.79 76.39
#